data_AF-A0A183M3I6-F1
#
_entry.id   AF-A0A183M3I6-F1
#
_cell.length_a   1.000
_cell.length_b   1.000
_cell.length_c   1.000
_cell.angle_alpha   90.00
_cell.angle_beta   90.00
_cell.angle_gamma   90.00
#
_symmetry.space_group_name_H-M   'P 1'
#
loop_
_entity.id
_entity.type
_entity.pdbx_description
1 polymer ?
#
loop_
_entity_poly.entity_id
_entity_poly.type
_entity_poly.pdbx_seq_one_letter_code
_entity_poly.pdbx_strand_id
1 'polypeptide(L)'
;MGKKIKTGKARKDKFYFLAKETAVLSLNSFAIATEFLRRGGWFVTKVFRSRDYEPLKWVLSQFFRTVRAIKPEASRLESAEIFLVGQNYIAPARIDPKFLDARHVFGEVDAPKDRAALVSTFLKESRKK
;
A
#
# COMPACT_ATOMS: atom_id res chain seq x y z
N MET A 1 -44.82 -9.72 6.21
CA MET A 1 -43.49 -10.34 6.36
C MET A 1 -42.48 -9.56 5.52
N GLY A 2 -41.86 -8.51 6.09
CA GLY A 2 -40.96 -7.61 5.35
C GLY A 2 -39.58 -8.23 5.17
N LYS A 3 -39.12 -8.39 3.92
CA LYS A 3 -37.76 -8.85 3.61
C LYS A 3 -36.75 -7.79 4.07
N LYS A 4 -35.97 -8.09 5.11
CA LYS A 4 -34.82 -7.27 5.51
C LYS A 4 -33.77 -7.29 4.38
N ILE A 5 -33.66 -6.19 3.65
CA ILE A 5 -32.61 -5.98 2.65
C ILE A 5 -31.25 -5.93 3.37
N LYS A 6 -30.28 -6.72 2.92
CA LYS A 6 -28.93 -6.81 3.49
C LYS A 6 -28.12 -5.55 3.16
N THR A 7 -28.26 -4.50 3.95
CA THR A 7 -27.59 -3.20 3.82
C THR A 7 -26.06 -3.24 4.05
N GLY A 8 -25.48 -4.39 4.42
CA GLY A 8 -24.08 -4.52 4.83
C GLY A 8 -23.06 -4.81 3.73
N LYS A 9 -23.46 -5.29 2.54
CA LYS A 9 -22.52 -5.67 1.47
C LYS A 9 -22.08 -4.45 0.65
N ALA A 10 -23.02 -3.63 0.19
CA ALA A 10 -22.75 -2.45 -0.63
C ALA A 10 -21.87 -1.37 0.04
N ARG A 11 -21.87 -1.27 1.38
CA ARG A 11 -21.04 -0.30 2.11
C ARG A 11 -19.56 -0.72 2.17
N LYS A 12 -19.29 -2.03 2.25
CA LYS A 12 -17.91 -2.56 2.19
C LYS A 12 -17.30 -2.32 0.81
N ASP A 13 -18.11 -2.43 -0.24
CA ASP A 13 -17.65 -2.24 -1.63
C ASP A 13 -17.28 -0.77 -1.91
N LYS A 14 -18.07 0.20 -1.43
CA LYS A 14 -17.77 1.64 -1.61
C LYS A 14 -16.54 2.12 -0.85
N PHE A 15 -16.39 1.71 0.41
CA PHE A 15 -15.21 2.09 1.19
C PHE A 15 -13.93 1.46 0.61
N TYR A 16 -14.03 0.21 0.16
CA TYR A 16 -12.93 -0.48 -0.51
C TYR A 16 -12.52 0.25 -1.79
N PHE A 17 -13.49 0.64 -2.62
CA PHE A 17 -13.24 1.39 -3.85
C PHE A 17 -12.54 2.73 -3.58
N LEU A 18 -13.07 3.51 -2.63
CA LEU A 18 -12.48 4.79 -2.24
C LEU A 18 -11.05 4.62 -1.71
N ALA A 19 -10.82 3.62 -0.85
CA ALA A 19 -9.50 3.35 -0.31
C ALA A 19 -8.50 2.99 -1.42
N LYS A 20 -8.91 2.15 -2.37
CA LYS A 20 -8.09 1.77 -3.52
C LYS A 20 -7.76 2.98 -4.40
N GLU A 21 -8.73 3.83 -4.70
CA GLU A 21 -8.50 5.06 -5.49
C GLU A 21 -7.51 6.00 -4.80
N THR A 22 -7.63 6.21 -3.48
CA THR A 22 -6.68 7.06 -2.74
C THR A 22 -5.26 6.49 -2.71
N ALA A 23 -5.11 5.16 -2.65
CA ALA A 23 -3.81 4.51 -2.71
C ALA A 23 -3.16 4.65 -4.09
N VAL A 24 -3.92 4.47 -5.16
CA VAL A 24 -3.48 4.70 -6.55
C VAL A 24 -3.09 6.16 -6.77
N LEU A 25 -3.90 7.11 -6.31
CA LEU A 25 -3.60 8.53 -6.40
C LEU A 25 -2.31 8.88 -5.65
N SER A 26 -2.11 8.31 -4.46
CA SER A 26 -0.89 8.51 -3.68
C SER A 26 0.35 7.97 -4.39
N LEU A 27 0.25 6.81 -5.05
CA LEU A 27 1.35 6.25 -5.83
C LEU A 27 1.69 7.13 -7.04
N ASN A 28 0.69 7.61 -7.77
CA ASN A 28 0.89 8.52 -8.90
C ASN A 28 1.49 9.86 -8.46
N SER A 29 1.02 10.42 -7.35
CA SER A 29 1.60 11.62 -6.75
C SER A 29 3.06 11.39 -6.35
N PHE A 30 3.38 10.22 -5.81
CA PHE A 30 4.76 9.87 -5.49
C PHE A 30 5.62 9.71 -6.75
N ALA A 31 5.11 9.12 -7.83
CA ALA A 31 5.82 9.02 -9.10
C ALA A 31 6.28 10.40 -9.59
N ILE A 32 5.37 11.39 -9.60
CA ILE A 32 5.72 12.78 -9.92
C ILE A 32 6.74 13.32 -8.91
N ALA A 33 6.54 13.07 -7.61
CA ALA A 33 7.49 13.51 -6.59
C ALA A 33 8.91 12.97 -6.82
N THR A 34 9.08 11.76 -7.37
CA THR A 34 10.42 11.21 -7.64
C THR A 34 11.24 12.04 -8.64
N GLU A 35 10.58 12.83 -9.50
CA GLU A 35 11.22 13.70 -10.48
C GLU A 35 11.71 15.03 -9.87
N PHE A 36 11.01 15.53 -8.85
CA PHE A 36 11.27 16.87 -8.28
C PHE A 36 11.90 16.83 -6.88
N LEU A 37 11.74 15.72 -6.14
CA LEU A 37 12.16 15.64 -4.76
C LEU A 37 13.67 15.53 -4.66
N ARG A 38 14.28 16.48 -3.95
CA ARG A 38 15.72 16.49 -3.70
C ARG A 38 16.10 15.37 -2.74
N ARG A 39 17.34 14.88 -2.84
CA ARG A 39 17.91 13.94 -1.85
C ARG A 39 17.81 14.54 -0.44
N GLY A 40 17.35 13.74 0.53
CA GLY A 40 17.04 14.18 1.89
C GLY A 40 15.64 14.78 2.05
N GLY A 41 14.89 14.97 0.96
CA GLY A 41 13.53 15.52 0.97
C GLY A 41 12.51 14.62 1.68
N TRP A 42 11.33 15.19 1.90
CA TRP A 42 10.22 14.54 2.62
C TRP A 42 9.01 14.41 1.70
N PHE A 43 8.27 13.33 1.86
CA PHE A 43 7.01 13.09 1.18
C PHE A 43 5.96 12.68 2.20
N VAL A 44 4.81 13.34 2.17
CA VAL A 44 3.70 13.07 3.09
C VAL A 44 2.43 12.90 2.26
N THR A 45 1.75 11.77 2.42
CA THR A 45 0.48 11.51 1.74
C THR A 45 -0.58 10.99 2.70
N LYS A 46 -1.83 11.34 2.42
CA LYS A 46 -3.02 10.89 3.15
C LYS A 46 -3.62 9.68 2.44
N VAL A 47 -3.85 8.61 3.20
CA VAL A 47 -4.47 7.37 2.69
C VAL A 47 -5.46 6.81 3.70
N PHE A 48 -6.37 5.95 3.25
CA PHE A 48 -7.20 5.16 4.15
C PHE A 48 -6.45 3.89 4.58
N ARG A 49 -6.58 3.50 5.85
CA ARG A 49 -6.08 2.24 6.38
C ARG A 49 -6.90 1.08 5.78
N SER A 50 -6.40 0.52 4.68
CA SER A 50 -7.01 -0.58 3.91
C SER A 50 -5.98 -1.65 3.51
N ARG A 51 -6.38 -2.70 2.78
CA ARG A 51 -5.47 -3.74 2.27
C ARG A 51 -4.29 -3.17 1.46
N ASP A 52 -4.46 -2.00 0.85
CA ASP A 52 -3.50 -1.43 -0.10
C ASP A 52 -2.50 -0.47 0.57
N TYR A 53 -2.65 -0.15 1.87
CA TYR A 53 -1.73 0.77 2.55
C TYR A 53 -0.37 0.13 2.82
N GLU A 54 -0.29 -1.16 3.18
CA GLU A 54 0.98 -1.84 3.42
C GLU A 54 1.86 -1.94 2.15
N PRO A 55 1.34 -2.38 0.98
CA PRO A 55 2.10 -2.36 -0.26
C PRO A 55 2.62 -0.95 -0.60
N LEU A 56 1.79 0.08 -0.46
CA LEU A 56 2.23 1.46 -0.69
C LEU A 56 3.34 1.88 0.27
N LYS A 57 3.19 1.59 1.57
CA LYS A 57 4.23 1.87 2.57
C LYS A 57 5.54 1.14 2.24
N TRP A 58 5.44 -0.11 1.78
CA TRP A 58 6.60 -0.91 1.39
C TRP A 58 7.33 -0.29 0.19
N VAL A 59 6.60 0.12 -0.86
CA VAL A 59 7.19 0.85 -1.99
C VAL A 59 7.92 2.08 -1.50
N LEU A 60 7.27 2.96 -0.73
CA LEU A 60 7.90 4.17 -0.20
C LEU A 60 9.17 3.84 0.61
N SER A 61 9.19 2.75 1.36
CA SER A 61 10.38 2.37 2.15
C SER A 61 11.61 2.05 1.31
N GLN A 62 11.46 1.75 0.02
CA GLN A 62 12.59 1.58 -0.89
C GLN A 62 13.25 2.92 -1.27
N PHE A 63 12.53 4.03 -1.12
CA PHE A 63 12.95 5.35 -1.57
C PHE A 63 13.27 6.32 -0.42
N PHE A 64 12.89 6.00 0.82
CA PHE A 64 13.10 6.85 2.00
C PHE A 64 13.83 6.10 3.09
N ARG A 65 14.67 6.78 3.86
CA ARG A 65 15.34 6.14 5.03
C ARG A 65 14.34 5.72 6.11
N THR A 66 13.21 6.41 6.22
CA THR A 66 12.21 6.12 7.24
C THR A 66 10.83 6.40 6.69
N VAL A 67 9.93 5.43 6.82
CA VAL A 67 8.50 5.59 6.47
C VAL A 67 7.64 5.21 7.66
N ARG A 68 6.85 6.17 8.15
CA ARG A 68 5.95 5.97 9.29
C ARG A 68 4.51 6.19 8.86
N ALA A 69 3.61 5.38 9.41
CA ALA A 69 2.18 5.60 9.31
C ALA A 69 1.73 6.30 10.60
N ILE A 70 1.10 7.47 10.49
CA ILE A 70 0.68 8.29 11.63
C ILE A 70 -0.81 8.57 11.50
N LYS A 71 -1.57 8.38 12.58
CA LYS A 71 -2.93 8.89 12.72
C LYS A 71 -2.88 10.06 13.70
N PRO A 72 -2.92 11.32 13.23
CA PRO A 72 -2.80 12.48 14.11
C PRO A 72 -4.02 12.62 15.02
N GLU A 73 -3.82 13.17 16.22
CA GLU A 73 -4.88 13.40 17.20
C GLU A 73 -6.00 14.31 16.67
N ALA A 74 -5.65 15.27 15.80
CA ALA A 74 -6.60 16.16 15.13
C ALA A 74 -7.51 15.43 14.11
N SER A 75 -7.20 14.18 13.73
CA SER A 75 -8.07 13.41 12.84
C SER A 75 -9.26 12.83 13.61
N ARG A 76 -10.44 12.78 12.97
CA ARG A 76 -11.62 12.16 13.57
C ARG A 76 -11.31 10.71 14.00
N LEU A 77 -11.69 10.35 15.22
CA LEU A 77 -11.50 8.99 15.75
C LEU A 77 -12.15 7.93 14.86
N GLU A 78 -13.34 8.22 14.34
CA GLU A 78 -14.11 7.34 13.46
C GLU A 78 -13.56 7.20 12.04
N SER A 79 -12.62 8.08 11.64
CA SER A 79 -12.03 8.05 10.30
C SER A 79 -10.96 6.96 10.20
N ALA A 80 -10.96 6.23 9.09
CA ALA A 80 -9.89 5.28 8.78
C ALA A 80 -8.63 5.93 8.17
N GLU A 81 -8.58 7.27 8.10
CA GLU A 81 -7.47 8.00 7.48
C GLU A 81 -6.19 7.94 8.32
N ILE A 82 -5.07 7.77 7.63
CA ILE A 82 -3.70 7.81 8.14
C ILE A 82 -2.83 8.63 7.18
N PHE A 83 -1.69 9.10 7.68
CA PHE A 83 -0.66 9.76 6.89
C PHE A 83 0.57 8.85 6.80
N LEU A 84 1.04 8.60 5.58
CA LEU A 84 2.35 8.01 5.35
C LEU A 84 3.36 9.14 5.25
N VAL A 85 4.37 9.11 6.12
CA VAL A 85 5.44 10.11 6.22
C VAL A 85 6.75 9.45 5.84
N GLY A 86 7.21 9.70 4.61
CA GLY A 86 8.52 9.32 4.10
C GLY A 86 9.55 10.42 4.37
N GLN A 87 10.58 10.12 5.14
CA GLN A 87 11.64 11.06 5.51
C GLN A 87 12.97 10.65 4.90
N ASN A 88 13.77 11.64 4.52
CA ASN A 88 15.08 11.49 3.91
C ASN A 88 15.04 10.66 2.62
N TYR A 89 14.51 11.27 1.56
CA TYR A 89 14.48 10.68 0.22
C TYR A 89 15.89 10.29 -0.24
N ILE A 90 16.07 9.05 -0.67
CA ILE A 90 17.36 8.48 -1.06
C ILE A 90 17.79 9.01 -2.44
N ALA A 91 16.83 9.34 -3.31
CA ALA A 91 17.03 9.79 -4.69
C ALA A 91 17.88 8.81 -5.51
N PRO A 92 17.38 7.58 -5.76
CA PRO A 92 18.09 6.61 -6.58
C PRO A 92 18.26 7.11 -8.03
N ALA A 93 19.44 6.88 -8.61
CA ALA A 93 19.74 7.33 -9.98
C ALA A 93 18.88 6.63 -11.05
N ARG A 94 18.38 5.43 -10.76
CA ARG A 94 17.50 4.66 -11.63
C ARG A 94 16.39 4.02 -10.81
N ILE A 95 15.17 4.13 -11.31
CA ILE A 95 13.95 3.59 -10.69
C ILE A 95 13.40 2.49 -11.60
N ASP A 96 13.14 1.30 -11.06
CA ASP A 96 12.39 0.27 -11.80
C ASP A 96 10.91 0.74 -11.92
N PRO A 97 10.36 0.87 -13.14
CA PRO A 97 8.98 1.30 -13.36
C PRO A 97 7.93 0.48 -12.59
N LYS A 98 8.23 -0.78 -12.24
CA LYS A 98 7.32 -1.64 -11.46
C LYS A 98 7.01 -1.08 -10.07
N PHE A 99 7.91 -0.30 -9.47
CA PHE A 99 7.65 0.35 -8.19
C PHE A 99 6.61 1.46 -8.29
N LEU A 100 6.38 2.02 -9.48
CA LEU A 100 5.48 3.13 -9.73
C LEU A 100 4.20 2.72 -10.47
N ASP A 101 4.06 1.44 -10.84
CA ASP A 101 2.87 0.91 -11.49
C ASP A 101 1.89 0.34 -10.45
N ALA A 102 0.71 0.97 -10.36
CA ALA A 102 -0.38 0.55 -9.48
C ALA A 102 -0.80 -0.92 -9.67
N ARG A 103 -0.69 -1.48 -10.87
CA ARG A 103 -1.07 -2.88 -11.15
C ARG A 103 -0.13 -3.87 -10.48
N HIS A 104 1.15 -3.50 -10.40
CA HIS A 104 2.18 -4.32 -9.77
C HIS A 104 2.18 -4.12 -8.25
N VAL A 105 2.03 -2.88 -7.78
CA VAL A 105 2.06 -2.55 -6.35
C VAL A 105 0.82 -3.07 -5.60
N PHE A 106 -0.36 -2.90 -6.20
CA PHE A 106 -1.64 -3.31 -5.60
C PHE A 106 -2.20 -4.59 -6.23
N GLY A 107 -1.38 -5.33 -6.97
CA GLY A 107 -1.74 -6.65 -7.49
C GLY A 107 -2.12 -7.58 -6.35
N GLU A 108 -3.05 -8.50 -6.58
CA GLU A 108 -3.40 -9.49 -5.57
C GLU A 108 -2.19 -10.39 -5.31
N VAL A 109 -1.49 -10.13 -4.22
CA VAL A 109 -0.58 -11.10 -3.64
C VAL A 109 -1.45 -12.09 -2.90
N ASP A 110 -1.73 -13.24 -3.51
CA ASP A 110 -2.14 -14.43 -2.78
C ASP A 110 -0.96 -14.88 -1.93
N ALA A 111 -0.76 -14.21 -0.80
CA ALA A 111 0.21 -14.66 0.19
C ALA A 111 -0.29 -16.04 0.67
N PRO A 112 0.48 -17.13 0.46
CA PRO A 112 0.14 -18.39 1.08
C PRO A 112 0.17 -18.13 2.58
N LYS A 113 -0.99 -18.20 3.23
CA LYS A 113 -1.12 -17.93 4.68
C LYS A 113 -0.34 -18.94 5.52
N ASP A 114 0.20 -19.99 4.91
CA ASP A 114 0.92 -21.03 5.59
C ASP A 114 2.38 -21.13 5.12
N ARG A 115 3.28 -20.74 6.02
CA ARG A 115 4.73 -20.84 5.83
C ARG A 115 5.17 -22.30 5.66
N ALA A 116 4.44 -23.26 6.24
CA ALA A 116 4.71 -24.68 6.08
C ALA A 116 4.41 -25.16 4.64
N ALA A 117 3.37 -24.63 4.02
CA ALA A 117 3.02 -24.96 2.64
C ALA A 117 4.11 -24.50 1.66
N LEU A 118 4.63 -23.28 1.83
CA LEU A 118 5.75 -22.74 1.04
C LEU A 118 7.02 -23.60 1.16
N VAL A 119 7.42 -23.94 2.38
CA VAL A 119 8.60 -24.79 2.63
C VAL A 119 8.41 -26.17 2.00
N SER A 120 7.21 -26.74 2.08
CA SER A 120 6.92 -28.06 1.49
C SER A 120 6.98 -28.05 -0.05
N THR A 121 6.53 -26.96 -0.70
CA THR A 121 6.58 -26.80 -2.15
C THR A 121 8.02 -26.64 -2.63
N PHE A 122 8.81 -25.79 -1.96
CA PHE A 122 10.23 -25.63 -2.25
C PHE A 122 11.06 -26.91 -2.04
N LEU A 123 10.76 -27.67 -0.99
CA LEU A 123 11.40 -28.97 -0.73
C LEU A 123 11.02 -30.04 -1.77
N LYS A 124 9.81 -29.98 -2.34
CA LYS A 124 9.39 -30.88 -3.42
C LYS A 124 10.07 -30.56 -4.74
N GLU A 125 10.24 -29.28 -5.05
CA GLU A 125 10.95 -28.85 -6.27
C GLU A 125 12.45 -29.18 -6.22
N SER A 126 13.09 -29.06 -5.04
CA SER A 126 14.50 -29.44 -4.87
C SER A 126 14.79 -30.93 -4.99
N ARG A 127 13.78 -31.80 -4.86
CA ARG A 127 13.92 -33.27 -5.03
C ARG A 127 13.66 -33.75 -6.46
N LYS A 128 13.25 -32.86 -7.37
CA LYS A 128 13.00 -33.15 -8.78
C LYS A 128 14.17 -32.78 -9.70
N LYS A 129 15.25 -32.24 -9.16
CA LYS A 129 16.57 -32.15 -9.79
C LYS A 129 17.46 -33.25 -9.22
#